data_AF-A0A9D1TMP5-F1
#
_entry.id   AF-A0A9D1TMP5-F1
#
_cell.length_a   1.000
_cell.length_b   1.000
_cell.length_c   1.000
_cell.angle_alpha   90.00
_cell.angle_beta   90.00
_cell.angle_gamma   90.00
#
_symmetry.space_group_name_H-M   'P 1'
#
loop_
_entity.id
_entity.type
_entity.pdbx_description
1 polymer ?
#
loop_
_entity_poly.entity_id
_entity_poly.type
_entity_poly.pdbx_seq_one_letter_code
_entity_poly.pdbx_strand_id
1 'polypeptide(L)'
;MKKLTAVLVVLCLGLCITQTAFAAAQSIVINGTAAEIPADMGEIIEQDDRTFVPIRFVSEAMNKTVKYDDNLSAALILDGADMYIIQEGSTNIYKISDTGSTAVTPMDTSAFIKQYDVGGRMYIPIRFLAEAFGYVVGWDEATQTVTIDSQPAQ
;
A
#
# COMPACT_ATOMS: atom_id res chain seq x y z
N MET A 1 57.92 49.99 0.79
CA MET A 1 57.15 49.03 1.60
C MET A 1 55.67 49.28 1.33
N LYS A 2 54.97 48.27 0.80
CA LYS A 2 53.62 48.30 0.20
C LYS A 2 52.57 48.56 1.30
N LYS A 3 51.77 49.63 1.28
CA LYS A 3 50.49 49.87 0.57
C LYS A 3 49.34 48.88 0.91
N LEU A 4 48.28 49.46 1.50
CA LEU A 4 46.84 49.39 1.13
C LEU A 4 45.81 48.57 1.96
N THR A 5 44.84 49.33 2.49
CA THR A 5 43.36 49.17 2.51
C THR A 5 42.61 48.25 3.48
N ALA A 6 41.62 48.87 4.13
CA ALA A 6 40.45 48.32 4.81
C ALA A 6 39.48 47.58 3.87
N VAL A 7 38.55 46.78 4.44
CA VAL A 7 37.07 46.82 4.22
C VAL A 7 36.39 45.53 4.73
N LEU A 8 35.38 45.75 5.57
CA LEU A 8 34.11 45.04 5.82
C LEU A 8 33.74 43.88 4.85
N VAL A 9 33.13 42.78 5.34
CA VAL A 9 32.01 42.01 4.73
C VAL A 9 31.83 40.66 5.48
N VAL A 10 30.85 40.53 6.37
CA VAL A 10 29.50 39.94 6.18
C VAL A 10 29.38 38.58 6.89
N LEU A 11 28.63 38.57 7.99
CA LEU A 11 27.53 37.64 8.25
C LEU A 11 27.74 36.17 7.78
N CYS A 12 28.47 35.37 8.56
CA CYS A 12 28.17 33.94 8.64
C CYS A 12 27.29 33.68 9.88
N LEU A 13 26.14 34.38 9.95
CA LEU A 13 24.98 33.78 10.59
C LEU A 13 24.72 32.54 9.74
N GLY A 14 25.06 31.37 10.28
CA GLY A 14 24.72 30.12 9.63
C GLY A 14 23.22 30.14 9.37
N LEU A 15 22.83 30.44 8.13
CA LEU A 15 21.57 30.00 7.58
C LEU A 15 21.65 28.48 7.65
N CYS A 16 21.25 27.93 8.79
CA CYS A 16 20.61 26.63 8.80
C CYS A 16 19.34 26.84 7.98
N ILE A 17 19.47 26.74 6.66
CA ILE A 17 18.35 26.42 5.79
C ILE A 17 17.91 25.07 6.34
N THR A 18 16.92 25.08 7.23
CA THR A 18 16.21 23.87 7.61
C THR A 18 15.58 23.41 6.31
N GLN A 19 16.27 22.53 5.60
CA GLN A 19 15.66 21.81 4.51
C GLN A 19 14.53 21.03 5.16
N THR A 20 13.31 21.50 4.95
CA THR A 20 12.14 20.67 5.19
C THR A 20 12.28 19.52 4.22
N ALA A 21 12.79 18.38 4.73
CA ALA A 21 12.71 17.13 4.02
C ALA A 21 11.22 16.81 3.92
N PHE A 22 10.62 17.15 2.77
CA PHE A 22 9.33 16.60 2.42
C PHE A 22 9.58 15.13 2.11
N ALA A 23 9.13 14.25 3.00
CA ALA A 23 8.98 12.85 2.65
C ALA A 23 8.06 12.80 1.43
N ALA A 24 8.49 12.14 0.35
CA ALA A 24 7.63 11.90 -0.80
C ALA A 24 6.41 11.11 -0.30
N ALA A 25 5.20 11.60 -0.59
CA ALA A 25 3.99 10.87 -0.27
C ALA A 25 3.97 9.56 -1.05
N GLN A 26 3.73 8.45 -0.35
CA GLN A 26 3.59 7.16 -1.01
C GLN A 26 2.38 7.14 -1.92
N SER A 27 2.56 6.51 -3.08
CA SER A 27 1.50 6.38 -4.07
C SER A 27 1.40 4.94 -4.57
N ILE A 28 0.20 4.59 -5.04
CA ILE A 28 -0.08 3.30 -5.65
C ILE A 28 -0.40 3.56 -7.12
N VAL A 29 0.22 2.83 -8.02
CA VAL A 29 -0.09 2.84 -9.45
C VAL A 29 -0.63 1.47 -9.82
N ILE A 30 -1.83 1.41 -10.37
CA ILE A 30 -2.51 0.17 -10.75
C ILE A 30 -2.69 0.19 -12.27
N ASN A 31 -2.09 -0.76 -12.99
CA ASN A 31 -2.08 -0.84 -14.45
C ASN A 31 -1.69 0.50 -15.10
N GLY A 32 -0.61 1.11 -14.64
CA GLY A 32 -0.11 2.40 -15.12
C GLY A 32 -0.95 3.64 -14.72
N THR A 33 -2.02 3.49 -13.95
CA THR A 33 -2.84 4.62 -13.48
C THR A 33 -2.60 4.89 -11.99
N ALA A 34 -2.26 6.13 -11.65
CA ALA A 34 -2.14 6.54 -10.25
C ALA A 34 -3.49 6.40 -9.53
N ALA A 35 -3.49 5.71 -8.40
CA ALA A 35 -4.66 5.38 -7.61
C ALA A 35 -4.55 6.08 -6.24
N GLU A 36 -5.39 7.09 -6.03
CA GLU A 36 -5.50 7.77 -4.74
C GLU A 36 -6.54 7.07 -3.88
N ILE A 37 -6.18 6.74 -2.63
CA ILE A 37 -7.10 6.13 -1.67
C ILE A 37 -8.08 7.22 -1.20
N PRO A 38 -9.40 7.06 -1.40
CA PRO A 38 -10.38 7.97 -0.83
C PRO A 38 -10.24 8.04 0.70
N ALA A 39 -10.39 9.24 1.28
CA ALA A 39 -10.18 9.47 2.71
C ALA A 39 -11.09 8.60 3.61
N ASP A 40 -12.24 8.18 3.11
CA ASP A 40 -13.18 7.29 3.80
C ASP A 40 -12.83 5.80 3.65
N MET A 41 -11.92 5.43 2.75
CA MET A 41 -11.48 4.05 2.55
C MET A 41 -10.23 3.68 3.34
N GLY A 42 -9.48 4.65 3.82
CA GLY A 42 -8.31 4.46 4.68
C GLY A 42 -7.09 5.21 4.16
N GLU A 43 -5.91 4.67 4.43
CA GLU A 43 -4.62 5.27 4.07
C GLU A 43 -3.57 4.18 3.81
N ILE A 44 -2.38 4.55 3.34
CA ILE A 44 -1.25 3.62 3.30
C ILE A 44 -0.63 3.57 4.70
N ILE A 45 -0.33 2.37 5.20
CA ILE A 45 0.34 2.17 6.49
C ILE A 45 1.65 1.45 6.26
N GLU A 46 2.74 2.02 6.79
CA GLU A 46 4.02 1.34 6.86
C GLU A 46 4.26 0.78 8.25
N GLN A 47 4.51 -0.52 8.31
CA GLN A 47 5.00 -1.18 9.51
C GLN A 47 5.80 -2.41 9.11
N ASP A 48 6.83 -2.73 9.89
CA ASP A 48 7.64 -3.94 9.72
C ASP A 48 8.13 -4.16 8.27
N ASP A 49 8.67 -3.10 7.64
CA ASP A 49 9.18 -3.07 6.27
C ASP A 49 8.16 -3.50 5.19
N ARG A 50 6.87 -3.24 5.45
CA ARG A 50 5.77 -3.56 4.54
C ARG A 50 4.81 -2.40 4.37
N THR A 51 4.31 -2.28 3.15
CA THR A 51 3.25 -1.35 2.78
C THR A 51 1.90 -2.05 2.90
N PHE A 52 1.11 -1.66 3.89
CA PHE A 52 -0.25 -2.11 4.11
C PHE A 52 -1.25 -1.15 3.47
N VAL A 53 -2.28 -1.72 2.87
CA VAL A 53 -3.30 -1.00 2.11
C VAL A 53 -4.68 -1.49 2.48
N PRO A 54 -5.73 -0.64 2.36
CA PRO A 54 -7.10 -1.08 2.60
C PRO A 54 -7.49 -2.14 1.55
N ILE A 55 -7.87 -3.33 2.01
CA ILE A 55 -8.22 -4.47 1.14
C ILE A 55 -9.28 -4.05 0.11
N ARG A 56 -10.30 -3.33 0.56
CA ARG A 56 -11.43 -2.92 -0.29
C ARG A 56 -10.97 -2.06 -1.45
N PHE A 57 -10.21 -1.01 -1.17
CA PHE A 57 -9.74 -0.06 -2.18
C PHE A 57 -8.96 -0.77 -3.29
N VAL A 58 -7.93 -1.56 -2.93
CA VAL A 58 -7.08 -2.22 -3.92
C VAL A 58 -7.85 -3.28 -4.71
N SER A 59 -8.74 -4.02 -4.05
CA SER A 59 -9.54 -5.06 -4.73
C SER A 59 -10.54 -4.45 -5.71
N GLU A 60 -11.25 -3.40 -5.31
CA GLU A 60 -12.22 -2.70 -6.17
C GLU A 60 -11.51 -1.98 -7.34
N ALA A 61 -10.33 -1.42 -7.12
CA ALA A 61 -9.49 -0.86 -8.19
C ALA A 61 -9.04 -1.92 -9.22
N MET A 62 -9.07 -3.21 -8.85
CA MET A 62 -8.84 -4.35 -9.74
C MET A 62 -10.15 -5.01 -10.22
N ASN A 63 -11.26 -4.28 -10.17
CA ASN A 63 -12.60 -4.70 -10.60
C ASN A 63 -13.17 -5.90 -9.83
N LYS A 64 -12.75 -6.11 -8.57
CA LYS A 64 -13.28 -7.16 -7.69
C LYS A 64 -14.34 -6.61 -6.75
N THR A 65 -15.27 -7.46 -6.31
CA THR A 65 -16.30 -7.07 -5.34
C THR A 65 -15.89 -7.49 -3.94
N VAL A 66 -15.98 -6.59 -2.96
CA VAL A 66 -15.62 -6.89 -1.57
C VAL A 66 -16.83 -6.84 -0.65
N LYS A 67 -16.99 -7.89 0.16
CA LYS A 67 -17.90 -7.95 1.30
C LYS A 67 -17.12 -8.16 2.57
N TYR A 68 -17.71 -7.77 3.69
CA TYR A 68 -17.20 -8.12 5.00
C TYR A 68 -18.19 -9.06 5.68
N ASP A 69 -17.69 -10.11 6.30
CA ASP A 69 -18.47 -11.02 7.13
C ASP A 69 -18.07 -10.81 8.59
N ASP A 70 -18.98 -10.26 9.39
CA ASP A 70 -18.75 -9.95 10.80
C ASP A 70 -18.55 -11.22 11.64
N ASN A 71 -19.22 -12.33 11.30
CA ASN A 71 -19.12 -13.58 12.06
C ASN A 71 -17.75 -14.22 11.89
N LEU A 72 -17.20 -14.14 10.68
CA LEU A 72 -15.88 -14.67 10.35
C LEU A 72 -14.76 -13.66 10.59
N SER A 73 -15.10 -12.39 10.86
CA SER A 73 -14.17 -11.27 10.88
C SER A 73 -13.29 -11.26 9.62
N ALA A 74 -13.95 -11.35 8.46
CA ALA A 74 -13.29 -11.67 7.19
C ALA A 74 -13.70 -10.73 6.06
N ALA A 75 -12.73 -10.33 5.24
CA ALA A 75 -12.99 -9.81 3.90
C ALA A 75 -13.24 -10.99 2.94
N LEU A 76 -14.38 -10.94 2.24
CA LEU A 76 -14.77 -11.85 1.17
C LEU A 76 -14.65 -11.09 -0.16
N ILE A 77 -13.72 -11.49 -1.02
CA ILE A 77 -13.42 -10.82 -2.29
C ILE A 77 -13.85 -11.74 -3.42
N LEU A 78 -14.78 -11.27 -4.24
CA LEU A 78 -15.33 -12.02 -5.37
C LEU A 78 -14.66 -11.57 -6.67
N ASP A 79 -14.20 -12.55 -7.44
CA ASP A 79 -13.56 -12.40 -8.74
C ASP A 79 -14.21 -13.36 -9.74
N GLY A 80 -15.30 -12.91 -10.38
CA GLY A 80 -16.17 -13.81 -11.12
C GLY A 80 -16.76 -14.89 -10.20
N ALA A 81 -16.38 -16.14 -10.43
CA ALA A 81 -16.81 -17.30 -9.62
C ALA A 81 -15.80 -17.70 -8.54
N ASP A 82 -14.60 -17.12 -8.54
CA ASP A 82 -13.60 -17.33 -7.50
C ASP A 82 -13.89 -16.43 -6.28
N MET A 83 -13.58 -16.94 -5.10
CA MET A 83 -13.68 -16.20 -3.84
C MET A 83 -12.35 -16.22 -3.10
N TYR A 84 -11.89 -15.06 -2.63
CA TYR A 84 -10.78 -14.94 -1.70
C TYR A 84 -11.30 -14.59 -0.31
N ILE A 85 -10.76 -15.24 0.72
CA ILE A 85 -11.12 -15.04 2.12
C ILE A 85 -9.87 -14.65 2.89
N ILE A 86 -9.93 -13.47 3.52
CA ILE A 86 -8.87 -12.95 4.38
C ILE A 86 -9.50 -12.63 5.73
N GLN A 87 -9.07 -13.33 6.78
CA GLN A 87 -9.55 -13.11 8.14
C GLN A 87 -8.61 -12.16 8.89
N GLU A 88 -9.17 -11.38 9.81
CA GLU A 88 -8.38 -10.61 10.76
C GLU A 88 -7.44 -11.55 11.56
N GLY A 89 -6.18 -11.14 11.72
CA GLY A 89 -5.16 -11.90 12.42
C GLY A 89 -4.59 -13.08 11.63
N SER A 90 -5.15 -13.41 10.45
CA SER A 90 -4.65 -14.49 9.60
C SER A 90 -3.41 -14.07 8.82
N THR A 91 -2.45 -14.98 8.73
CA THR A 91 -1.29 -14.91 7.81
C THR A 91 -1.55 -15.67 6.51
N ASN A 92 -2.80 -16.00 6.20
CA ASN A 92 -3.18 -16.75 5.00
C ASN A 92 -4.28 -16.03 4.23
N ILE A 93 -4.18 -16.08 2.91
CA ILE A 93 -5.26 -15.80 1.97
C ILE A 93 -5.77 -17.14 1.44
N TYR A 94 -7.05 -17.42 1.63
CA TYR A 94 -7.69 -18.60 1.06
C TYR A 94 -8.36 -18.23 -0.26
N LYS A 95 -8.13 -19.02 -1.30
CA LYS A 95 -8.84 -18.92 -2.57
C LYS A 95 -9.70 -20.16 -2.77
N ILE A 96 -10.99 -19.97 -3.01
CA ILE A 96 -11.93 -21.02 -3.40
C ILE A 96 -12.29 -20.77 -4.86
N SER A 97 -11.94 -21.71 -5.74
CA SER A 97 -12.32 -21.63 -7.16
C SER A 97 -13.77 -22.05 -7.38
N ASP A 98 -14.32 -21.73 -8.56
CA ASP A 98 -15.62 -22.21 -9.03
C ASP A 98 -15.84 -23.74 -8.97
N THR A 99 -14.76 -24.53 -9.11
CA THR A 99 -14.78 -26.00 -8.99
C THR A 99 -14.82 -26.51 -7.54
N GLY A 100 -14.77 -25.63 -6.55
CA GLY A 100 -14.64 -25.96 -5.13
C GLY A 100 -13.21 -26.27 -4.67
N SER A 101 -12.22 -26.18 -5.57
CA SER A 101 -10.80 -26.32 -5.22
C SER A 101 -10.36 -25.19 -4.30
N THR A 102 -9.62 -25.51 -3.25
CA THR A 102 -9.07 -24.53 -2.31
C THR A 102 -7.56 -24.39 -2.50
N ALA A 103 -7.08 -23.16 -2.64
CA ALA A 103 -5.67 -22.80 -2.60
C ALA A 103 -5.41 -21.88 -1.41
N VAL A 104 -4.19 -21.93 -0.86
CA VAL A 104 -3.77 -21.09 0.26
C VAL A 104 -2.50 -20.36 -0.13
N THR A 105 -2.52 -19.04 -0.04
CA THR A 105 -1.35 -18.18 -0.20
C THR A 105 -0.90 -17.71 1.18
N PRO A 106 0.25 -18.20 1.68
CA PRO A 106 0.79 -17.73 2.95
C PRO A 106 1.36 -16.31 2.79
N MET A 107 1.22 -15.53 3.86
CA MET A 107 1.81 -14.23 4.05
C MET A 107 2.82 -14.31 5.19
N ASP A 108 3.78 -13.40 5.21
CA ASP A 108 4.79 -13.31 6.25
C ASP A 108 4.37 -12.39 7.42
N THR A 109 3.18 -11.79 7.34
CA THR A 109 2.55 -10.99 8.39
C THR A 109 1.03 -11.12 8.30
N SER A 110 0.33 -10.87 9.41
CA SER A 110 -1.13 -10.97 9.47
C SER A 110 -1.85 -9.76 8.86
N ALA A 111 -3.02 -10.01 8.27
CA ALA A 111 -4.00 -8.96 8.03
C ALA A 111 -4.57 -8.45 9.36
N PHE A 112 -4.93 -7.16 9.44
CA PHE A 112 -5.45 -6.56 10.66
C PHE A 112 -6.56 -5.55 10.36
N ILE A 113 -7.34 -5.18 11.39
CA ILE A 113 -8.33 -4.11 11.28
C ILE A 113 -7.83 -2.89 12.05
N LYS A 114 -7.76 -1.74 11.38
CA LYS A 114 -7.58 -0.44 12.05
C LYS A 114 -8.93 0.22 12.24
N GLN A 115 -9.18 0.70 13.45
CA GLN A 115 -10.40 1.43 13.79
C GLN A 115 -10.26 2.92 13.40
N TYR A 116 -11.32 3.47 12.83
CA TYR A 116 -11.48 4.88 12.54
C TYR A 116 -12.72 5.41 13.28
N ASP A 117 -12.93 6.73 13.22
CA ASP A 117 -14.14 7.36 13.78
C ASP A 117 -15.44 6.73 13.22
N VAL A 118 -15.40 6.24 11.98
CA VAL A 118 -16.51 5.55 11.31
C VAL A 118 -16.07 4.18 10.80
N GLY A 119 -16.16 3.20 11.69
CA GLY A 119 -15.97 1.78 11.41
C GLY A 119 -14.50 1.34 11.26
N GLY A 120 -14.30 0.05 11.05
CA GLY A 120 -12.98 -0.54 10.80
C GLY A 120 -12.60 -0.55 9.32
N ARG A 121 -11.30 -0.55 9.03
CA ARG A 121 -10.76 -0.87 7.71
C ARG A 121 -9.80 -2.04 7.85
N MET A 122 -9.97 -3.06 7.01
CA MET A 122 -9.08 -4.22 6.98
C MET A 122 -7.89 -3.93 6.08
N TYR A 123 -6.70 -4.20 6.60
CA TYR A 123 -5.41 -3.95 6.00
C TYR A 123 -4.68 -5.26 5.73
N ILE A 124 -3.96 -5.27 4.60
CA ILE A 124 -3.12 -6.40 4.17
C ILE A 124 -1.86 -5.84 3.50
N PRO A 125 -0.71 -6.53 3.52
CA PRO A 125 0.42 -6.11 2.72
C PRO A 125 0.10 -6.23 1.24
N ILE A 126 0.32 -5.14 0.50
CA ILE A 126 -0.12 -4.99 -0.89
C ILE A 126 0.41 -6.09 -1.83
N ARG A 127 1.66 -6.55 -1.58
CA ARG A 127 2.32 -7.61 -2.36
C ARG A 127 1.51 -8.90 -2.37
N PHE A 128 1.16 -9.43 -1.19
CA PHE A 128 0.44 -10.70 -1.09
C PHE A 128 -0.97 -10.60 -1.68
N LEU A 129 -1.64 -9.47 -1.51
CA LEU A 129 -2.96 -9.24 -2.11
C LEU A 129 -2.88 -9.26 -3.65
N ALA A 130 -1.93 -8.51 -4.22
CA ALA A 130 -1.74 -8.44 -5.66
C ALA A 130 -1.32 -9.79 -6.26
N GLU A 131 -0.36 -10.48 -5.63
CA GLU A 131 0.10 -11.81 -6.07
C GLU A 131 -1.02 -12.85 -5.98
N ALA A 132 -1.87 -12.81 -4.95
CA ALA A 132 -3.04 -13.69 -4.85
C ALA A 132 -4.01 -13.49 -6.03
N PHE A 133 -4.08 -12.27 -6.57
CA PHE A 133 -4.86 -11.95 -7.76
C PHE A 133 -4.12 -12.20 -9.08
N GLY A 134 -2.87 -12.66 -9.03
CA GLY A 134 -2.03 -12.93 -10.20
C GLY A 134 -1.32 -11.70 -10.78
N TYR A 135 -1.25 -10.58 -10.06
CA TYR A 135 -0.51 -9.39 -10.49
C TYR A 135 0.95 -9.43 -10.03
N VAL A 136 1.82 -8.67 -10.71
CA VAL A 136 3.17 -8.36 -10.22
C VAL A 136 3.16 -7.07 -9.43
N VAL A 137 4.04 -6.97 -8.44
CA VAL A 137 4.26 -5.74 -7.67
C VAL A 137 5.68 -5.23 -7.85
N GLY A 138 5.80 -3.95 -8.20
CA GLY A 138 7.06 -3.21 -8.25
C GLY A 138 7.16 -2.18 -7.12
N TRP A 139 8.38 -1.78 -6.82
CA TRP A 139 8.69 -0.70 -5.89
C TRP A 139 9.71 0.25 -6.51
N ASP A 140 9.38 1.53 -6.55
CA ASP A 140 10.31 2.59 -6.91
C ASP A 140 10.73 3.35 -5.64
N GLU A 141 11.97 3.16 -5.22
CA GLU A 141 12.53 3.81 -4.03
C GLU A 141 12.63 5.33 -4.17
N ALA A 142 12.89 5.85 -5.37
CA ALA A 142 13.09 7.28 -5.59
C ALA A 142 11.78 8.06 -5.47
N THR A 143 10.68 7.44 -5.91
CA THR A 143 9.34 8.05 -5.87
C THR A 143 8.46 7.50 -4.75
N GLN A 144 8.92 6.48 -4.01
CA GLN A 144 8.15 5.78 -2.98
C GLN A 144 6.81 5.25 -3.54
N THR A 145 6.87 4.67 -4.73
CA THR A 145 5.69 4.23 -5.50
C THR A 145 5.60 2.72 -5.52
N VAL A 146 4.45 2.18 -5.12
CA VAL A 146 4.09 0.79 -5.38
C VAL A 146 3.41 0.70 -6.74
N THR A 147 3.93 -0.13 -7.64
CA THR A 147 3.24 -0.43 -8.90
C THR A 147 2.61 -1.81 -8.85
N ILE A 148 1.40 -1.95 -9.38
CA ILE A 148 0.71 -3.22 -9.53
C ILE A 148 0.27 -3.38 -10.97
N ASP A 149 0.81 -4.39 -11.65
CA ASP A 149 0.57 -4.60 -13.08
C ASP A 149 0.21 -6.06 -13.36
N SER A 150 -0.56 -6.29 -14.42
CA SER A 150 -0.78 -7.65 -14.93
C SER A 150 0.55 -8.31 -15.28
N GLN A 151 0.66 -9.64 -15.14
CA GLN A 151 1.83 -10.35 -15.66
C GLN A 151 2.08 -9.95 -17.13
N PRO A 152 3.34 -9.72 -17.53
CA PRO A 152 3.66 -9.51 -18.93
C PRO A 152 3.15 -10.70 -19.74
N ALA A 153 2.54 -10.44 -20.90
CA ALA A 153 2.17 -11.49 -21.83
C ALA A 153 3.43 -12.29 -22.19
N GLN A 154 3.40 -13.61 -21.96
CA GLN A 154 4.48 -14.52 -22.34
C GLN A 154 4.52 -14.75 -23.85
#